data_AF-A0AA88WQ06-F1
#
_entry.id   AF-A0AA88WQ06-F1
#
_cell.length_a   1.000
_cell.length_b   1.000
_cell.length_c   1.000
_cell.angle_alpha   90.00
_cell.angle_beta   90.00
_cell.angle_gamma   90.00
#
_symmetry.space_group_name_H-M   'P 1'
#
loop_
_entity.id
_entity.type
_entity.pdbx_description
1 polymer ?
#
loop_
_entity_poly.entity_id
_entity_poly.type
_entity_poly.pdbx_seq_one_letter_code
_entity_poly.pdbx_strand_id
1 'polypeptide(L)'
;MHTAAASTFTRFFPHIKKKYDYGILIFILTFSLVAVSGYRVEKIIELAHQRLSTIIIGGATCMIISIFLCPVWAGEELHNLIALNLEKLASFLEGFGGEYFANGEDGKSATLSKDGQSCLVGYRTILNTKATEESFANFAWWEPSHGQFRLRHPWKLYLKVAVLVRQCAYQIETINGYINYELKATSELETKIEEPCTRMSSESAMALKELASALKTMTHPSAADIHVQNCKTAVDDLKDALEAFTLGKSDLLEILPAVTVASILTDISKCVQKIAESIHEISDLASFKRVNLMVAPDLKLQLLHRGSVKPIADGDHVVIRVQQTSCSDSPEDRTSQAKAANGSVNILLAQNSTLVALNEV
;
A
#
# COMPACT_ATOMS: atom_id res chain seq x y z
N MET A 1 12.14 36.63 31.95
CA MET A 1 10.69 36.55 32.26
C MET A 1 9.81 36.81 31.03
N HIS A 2 10.10 37.82 30.20
CA HIS A 2 9.31 38.14 28.99
C HIS A 2 9.29 37.04 27.90
N THR A 3 10.36 36.25 27.76
CA THR A 3 10.44 35.17 26.75
C THR A 3 9.58 33.95 27.10
N ALA A 4 9.50 33.54 28.37
CA ALA A 4 8.57 32.51 28.82
C ALA A 4 7.12 32.94 28.63
N ALA A 5 6.77 34.17 29.04
CA ALA A 5 5.44 34.70 28.85
C ALA A 5 5.03 34.70 27.37
N ALA A 6 5.94 35.13 26.46
CA ALA A 6 5.70 35.09 25.01
C ALA A 6 5.55 33.65 24.46
N SER A 7 6.29 32.68 25.01
CA SER A 7 6.18 31.25 24.65
C SER A 7 4.88 30.61 25.17
N THR A 8 4.42 30.98 26.37
CA THR A 8 3.12 30.58 26.90
C THR A 8 1.98 31.21 26.11
N PHE A 9 2.12 32.47 25.67
CA PHE A 9 1.14 33.13 24.80
C PHE A 9 1.04 32.49 23.41
N THR A 10 2.16 32.06 22.81
CA THR A 10 2.15 31.35 21.52
C THR A 10 1.49 29.97 21.59
N ARG A 11 1.44 29.32 22.77
CA ARG A 11 0.69 28.07 23.02
C ARG A 11 -0.83 28.23 22.83
N PHE A 12 -1.36 29.45 22.93
CA PHE A 12 -2.79 29.73 22.71
C PHE A 12 -3.14 29.94 21.24
N PHE A 13 -2.16 30.05 20.34
CA PHE A 13 -2.41 30.06 18.91
C PHE A 13 -2.64 28.63 18.40
N PRO A 14 -3.85 28.29 17.88
CA PRO A 14 -4.21 26.92 17.52
C PRO A 14 -3.31 26.33 16.43
N HIS A 15 -2.73 27.16 15.57
CA HIS A 15 -1.83 26.72 14.49
C HIS A 15 -0.46 26.24 15.02
N ILE A 16 0.07 26.89 16.07
CA ILE A 16 1.35 26.55 16.67
C ILE A 16 1.18 25.36 17.62
N LYS A 17 0.07 25.33 18.37
CA LYS A 17 -0.29 24.23 19.26
C LYS A 17 -0.41 22.90 18.53
N LYS A 18 -1.04 22.86 17.35
CA LYS A 18 -1.27 21.60 16.62
C LYS A 18 0.02 20.94 16.09
N LYS A 19 1.10 21.70 15.91
CA LYS A 19 2.37 21.20 15.32
C LYS A 19 3.54 21.13 16.29
N TYR A 20 3.57 21.97 17.34
CA TYR A 20 4.78 22.16 18.16
C TYR A 20 4.50 22.09 19.68
N ASP A 21 3.34 21.59 20.12
CA ASP A 21 2.94 21.62 21.54
C ASP A 21 3.98 20.98 22.46
N TYR A 22 4.49 19.80 22.08
CA TYR A 22 5.49 19.07 22.85
C TYR A 22 6.83 19.82 22.92
N GLY A 23 7.30 20.36 21.79
CA GLY A 23 8.56 21.12 21.76
C GLY A 23 8.50 22.40 22.58
N ILE A 24 7.37 23.11 22.53
CA ILE A 24 7.12 24.32 23.33
C ILE A 24 6.99 23.96 24.82
N LEU A 25 6.33 22.85 25.17
CA LEU A 25 6.18 22.41 26.56
C LEU A 25 7.53 22.00 27.17
N ILE A 26 8.37 21.29 26.42
CA ILE A 26 9.74 20.97 26.81
C ILE A 26 10.55 22.27 26.98
N PHE A 27 10.50 23.19 26.02
CA PHE A 27 11.19 24.48 26.11
C PHE A 27 10.77 25.31 27.33
N ILE A 28 9.46 25.42 27.59
CA ILE A 28 8.92 26.15 28.75
C ILE A 28 9.35 25.46 30.05
N LEU A 29 9.29 24.12 30.13
CA LEU A 29 9.70 23.37 31.32
C LEU A 29 11.20 23.55 31.61
N THR A 30 12.04 23.44 30.58
CA THR A 30 13.48 23.67 30.68
C THR A 30 13.80 25.11 31.07
N PHE A 31 13.17 26.09 30.43
CA PHE A 31 13.34 27.50 30.75
C PHE A 31 12.88 27.82 32.18
N SER A 32 11.76 27.25 32.62
CA SER A 32 11.22 27.44 33.98
C SER A 32 12.13 26.80 35.02
N LEU A 33 12.68 25.61 34.76
CA LEU A 33 13.68 24.97 35.62
C LEU A 33 14.97 25.79 35.74
N VAL A 34 15.43 26.40 34.64
CA VAL A 34 16.60 27.31 34.64
C VAL A 34 16.29 28.60 35.40
N ALA A 35 15.11 29.19 35.18
CA ALA A 35 14.69 30.44 35.84
C ALA A 35 14.49 30.25 37.36
N VAL A 36 13.93 29.12 37.80
CA VAL A 36 13.73 28.81 39.23
C VAL A 36 15.02 28.38 39.91
N SER A 37 15.92 27.66 39.22
CA SER A 37 17.24 27.29 39.77
C SER A 37 18.21 28.48 39.88
N GLY A 38 17.93 29.59 39.17
CA GLY A 38 18.74 30.81 39.15
C GLY A 38 18.50 31.80 40.30
N TYR A 39 17.67 31.46 41.30
CA TYR A 39 17.36 32.35 42.42
C TYR A 39 18.50 32.50 43.46
N ARG A 40 19.61 31.79 43.29
CA ARG A 40 20.83 31.95 44.10
C ARG A 40 22.07 31.82 43.21
N VAL A 41 22.99 32.78 43.31
CA VAL A 41 24.36 32.84 42.73
C VAL A 41 24.53 33.80 41.54
N GLU A 42 25.56 34.66 41.63
CA GLU A 42 26.00 35.70 40.68
C GLU A 42 26.54 35.17 39.32
N LYS A 43 26.48 33.85 39.07
CA LYS A 43 26.96 33.17 37.84
C LYS A 43 25.82 32.53 37.03
N ILE A 44 24.72 33.28 36.88
CA ILE A 44 23.47 32.79 36.28
C ILE A 44 23.66 32.33 34.82
N ILE A 45 24.47 33.06 34.05
CA ILE A 45 24.67 32.81 32.61
C ILE A 45 25.48 31.53 32.37
N GLU A 46 26.52 31.29 33.16
CA GLU A 46 27.41 30.13 33.02
C GLU A 46 26.68 28.82 33.35
N LEU A 47 25.89 28.82 34.44
CA LEU A 47 25.11 27.65 34.87
C LEU A 47 23.95 27.35 33.92
N ALA A 48 23.28 28.39 33.40
CA ALA A 48 22.23 28.25 32.40
C ALA A 48 22.79 27.67 31.08
N HIS A 49 23.96 28.15 30.65
CA HIS A 49 24.63 27.65 29.45
C HIS A 49 25.00 26.17 29.58
N GLN A 50 25.58 25.76 30.71
CA GLN A 50 25.96 24.36 30.95
C GLN A 50 24.76 23.40 30.95
N ARG A 51 23.63 23.79 31.53
CA ARG A 51 22.42 22.97 31.52
C ARG A 51 21.80 22.89 30.12
N LEU A 52 21.75 24.01 29.42
CA LEU A 52 21.24 24.05 28.05
C LEU A 52 22.12 23.24 27.09
N SER A 53 23.44 23.36 27.17
CA SER A 53 24.37 22.60 26.34
C SER A 53 24.25 21.09 26.59
N THR A 54 24.09 20.67 27.85
CA THR A 54 23.91 19.25 28.19
C THR A 54 22.61 18.68 27.60
N ILE A 55 21.51 19.44 27.64
CA ILE A 55 20.24 19.05 27.03
C ILE A 55 20.37 18.98 25.49
N ILE A 56 21.02 19.97 24.87
CA ILE A 56 21.27 19.97 23.42
C ILE A 56 22.15 18.77 23.02
N ILE A 57 23.23 18.51 23.76
CA ILE A 57 24.13 17.37 23.50
C ILE A 57 23.37 16.05 23.66
N GLY A 58 22.57 15.90 24.72
CA GLY A 58 21.74 14.71 24.94
C GLY A 58 20.72 14.51 23.81
N GLY A 59 20.03 15.57 23.40
CA GLY A 59 19.08 15.55 22.29
C GLY A 59 19.76 15.23 20.95
N ALA A 60 20.89 15.86 20.65
CA ALA A 60 21.68 15.60 19.45
C ALA A 60 22.21 14.15 19.43
N THR A 61 22.71 13.66 20.56
CA THR A 61 23.21 12.27 20.69
C THR A 61 22.10 11.27 20.46
N CYS A 62 20.92 11.49 21.04
CA CYS A 62 19.74 10.65 20.81
C CYS A 62 19.31 10.68 19.32
N MET A 63 19.24 11.86 18.69
CA MET A 63 18.93 11.98 17.27
C MET A 63 19.95 11.26 16.38
N ILE A 64 21.24 11.42 16.66
CA ILE A 64 22.33 10.74 15.94
C ILE A 64 22.14 9.22 16.07
N ILE A 65 21.96 8.71 17.28
CA ILE A 65 21.76 7.28 17.52
C ILE A 65 20.54 6.75 16.74
N SER A 66 19.41 7.45 16.74
CA SER A 66 18.20 7.06 16.01
C SER A 66 18.38 7.07 14.48
N ILE A 67 19.20 7.97 13.93
CA ILE A 67 19.46 8.05 12.49
C ILE A 67 20.47 6.97 12.05
N PHE A 68 21.50 6.69 12.85
CA PHE A 68 22.63 5.86 12.43
C PHE A 68 22.55 4.38 12.85
N LEU A 69 21.88 4.03 13.96
CA LEU A 69 21.85 2.62 14.43
C LEU A 69 20.64 1.84 13.89
N CYS A 70 19.44 2.43 13.90
CA CYS A 70 18.20 1.79 13.46
C CYS A 70 17.27 2.87 12.85
N PRO A 71 17.54 3.32 11.62
CA PRO A 71 16.70 4.32 10.99
C PRO A 71 15.30 3.75 10.75
N VAL A 72 14.27 4.41 11.29
CA VAL A 72 12.86 4.15 10.97
C VAL A 72 12.40 5.28 10.05
N TRP A 73 12.07 4.94 8.81
CA TRP A 73 11.69 5.91 7.77
C TRP A 73 10.17 5.95 7.61
N ALA A 74 9.57 7.08 7.96
CA ALA A 74 8.14 7.32 7.78
C ALA A 74 7.75 7.39 6.30
N GLY A 75 8.66 7.83 5.42
CA GLY A 75 8.43 7.81 3.97
C GLY A 75 8.20 6.40 3.42
N GLU A 76 9.01 5.44 3.88
CA GLU A 76 8.88 4.03 3.52
C GLU A 76 7.59 3.42 4.08
N GLU A 77 7.24 3.73 5.33
CA GLU A 77 5.96 3.33 5.94
C GLU A 77 4.75 3.87 5.17
N LEU A 78 4.77 5.15 4.76
CA LEU A 78 3.70 5.73 3.94
C LEU A 78 3.56 5.03 2.58
N HIS A 79 4.69 4.76 1.94
CA HIS A 79 4.73 4.10 0.65
C HIS A 79 4.16 2.67 0.73
N ASN A 80 4.62 1.89 1.71
CA ASN A 80 4.14 0.52 1.95
C ASN A 80 2.66 0.51 2.36
N LEU A 81 2.22 1.47 3.18
CA LEU A 81 0.83 1.61 3.59
C LEU A 81 -0.10 1.86 2.40
N ILE A 82 0.29 2.74 1.46
CA ILE A 82 -0.52 3.01 0.27
C ILE A 82 -0.61 1.77 -0.61
N ALA A 83 0.51 1.08 -0.87
CA ALA A 83 0.48 -0.15 -1.67
C ALA A 83 -0.39 -1.24 -1.02
N LEU A 84 -0.28 -1.44 0.30
CA LEU A 84 -1.11 -2.38 1.05
C LEU A 84 -2.60 -2.00 0.97
N ASN A 85 -2.93 -0.71 1.05
CA ASN A 85 -4.31 -0.26 0.96
C ASN A 85 -4.90 -0.50 -0.44
N LEU A 86 -4.12 -0.35 -1.51
CA LEU A 86 -4.53 -0.72 -2.86
C LEU A 86 -4.83 -2.22 -2.98
N GLU A 87 -3.99 -3.07 -2.39
CA GLU A 87 -4.22 -4.53 -2.38
C GLU A 87 -5.52 -4.88 -1.65
N LYS A 88 -5.80 -4.26 -0.49
CA LYS A 88 -7.05 -4.46 0.24
C LYS A 88 -8.29 -4.07 -0.57
N LEU A 89 -8.23 -2.98 -1.32
CA LEU A 89 -9.31 -2.59 -2.24
C LEU A 89 -9.46 -3.61 -3.37
N ALA A 90 -8.34 -4.07 -3.94
CA ALA A 90 -8.34 -5.06 -5.01
C ALA A 90 -8.94 -6.40 -4.56
N SER A 91 -8.55 -6.87 -3.38
CA SER A 91 -9.05 -8.12 -2.79
C SER A 91 -10.58 -8.08 -2.65
N PHE A 92 -11.16 -6.98 -2.16
CA PHE A 92 -12.61 -6.83 -2.11
C PHE A 92 -13.25 -6.95 -3.51
N LEU A 93 -12.71 -6.25 -4.50
CA LEU A 93 -13.29 -6.20 -5.86
C LEU A 93 -13.15 -7.54 -6.60
N GLU A 94 -12.13 -8.32 -6.30
CA GLU A 94 -11.98 -9.68 -6.83
C GLU A 94 -13.06 -10.62 -6.27
N GLY A 95 -13.43 -10.46 -5.00
CA GLY A 95 -14.51 -11.22 -4.36
C GLY A 95 -15.92 -10.73 -4.70
N PHE A 96 -16.08 -9.46 -5.08
CA PHE A 96 -17.38 -8.81 -5.27
C PHE A 96 -18.31 -9.57 -6.22
N GLY A 97 -17.83 -9.95 -7.42
CA GLY A 97 -18.66 -10.56 -8.44
C GLY A 97 -19.25 -11.91 -8.02
N GLY A 98 -18.45 -12.74 -7.35
CA GLY A 98 -18.89 -14.04 -6.87
C GLY A 98 -19.86 -13.96 -5.69
N GLU A 99 -19.82 -12.88 -4.89
CA GLU A 99 -20.67 -12.74 -3.70
C GLU A 99 -22.00 -12.05 -4.03
N TYR A 100 -21.98 -11.06 -4.92
CA TYR A 100 -23.19 -10.35 -5.32
C TYR A 100 -24.06 -11.15 -6.29
N PHE A 101 -23.45 -11.85 -7.25
CA PHE A 101 -24.17 -12.61 -8.29
C PHE A 101 -24.24 -14.13 -8.02
N ALA A 102 -23.84 -14.61 -6.83
CA ALA A 102 -24.02 -16.01 -6.47
C ALA A 102 -25.51 -16.36 -6.34
N ASN A 103 -26.07 -16.94 -7.39
CA ASN A 103 -27.39 -17.55 -7.38
C ASN A 103 -27.50 -18.60 -6.27
N GLY A 104 -28.62 -18.59 -5.55
CA GLY A 104 -28.96 -19.52 -4.47
C GLY A 104 -29.21 -20.98 -4.91
N GLU A 105 -28.42 -21.52 -5.84
CA GLU A 105 -28.39 -22.95 -6.19
C GLU A 105 -27.22 -23.64 -5.47
N ASP A 106 -27.38 -23.76 -4.15
CA ASP A 106 -27.29 -25.04 -3.46
C ASP A 106 -27.46 -24.77 -1.96
N GLY A 107 -28.33 -25.54 -1.32
CA GLY A 107 -28.51 -25.58 0.14
C GLY A 107 -27.30 -26.12 0.90
N LYS A 108 -26.08 -25.84 0.43
CA LYS A 108 -24.90 -25.72 1.26
C LYS A 108 -24.71 -24.23 1.43
N SER A 109 -24.91 -23.73 2.66
CA SER A 109 -24.22 -22.51 3.07
C SER A 109 -22.82 -22.59 2.49
N ALA A 110 -22.51 -21.78 1.48
CA ALA A 110 -21.16 -21.67 0.98
C ALA A 110 -20.36 -21.43 2.24
N THR A 111 -19.57 -22.42 2.64
CA THR A 111 -18.67 -22.31 3.77
C THR A 111 -17.72 -21.24 3.32
N LEU A 112 -18.10 -20.02 3.64
CA LEU A 112 -17.38 -18.81 3.36
C LEU A 112 -16.04 -19.08 4.01
N SER A 113 -15.03 -19.31 3.18
CA SER A 113 -13.71 -19.59 3.71
C SER A 113 -13.41 -18.40 4.61
N LYS A 114 -12.84 -18.65 5.79
CA LYS A 114 -12.50 -17.58 6.75
C LYS A 114 -11.69 -16.44 6.08
N ASP A 115 -11.04 -16.77 4.96
CA ASP A 115 -10.27 -15.91 4.07
C ASP A 115 -11.13 -15.03 3.13
N GLY A 116 -12.26 -15.52 2.59
CA GLY A 116 -13.20 -14.71 1.81
C GLY A 116 -13.89 -13.63 2.64
N GLN A 117 -14.26 -13.95 3.90
CA GLN A 117 -14.90 -12.99 4.80
C GLN A 117 -13.94 -11.90 5.27
N SER A 118 -12.69 -12.28 5.54
CA SER A 118 -11.65 -11.34 5.94
C SER A 118 -11.29 -10.42 4.78
N CYS A 119 -11.28 -10.94 3.55
CA CYS A 119 -11.07 -10.20 2.31
C CYS A 119 -12.15 -9.13 2.08
N LEU A 120 -13.43 -9.50 2.20
CA LEU A 120 -14.56 -8.56 2.06
C LEU A 120 -14.66 -7.51 3.16
N VAL A 121 -13.90 -7.63 4.25
CA VAL A 121 -13.89 -6.67 5.36
C VAL A 121 -12.55 -5.93 5.46
N GLY A 122 -11.51 -6.38 4.77
CA GLY A 122 -10.14 -5.87 4.88
C GLY A 122 -10.01 -4.37 4.56
N TYR A 123 -10.84 -3.86 3.65
CA TYR A 123 -10.86 -2.44 3.28
C TYR A 123 -11.25 -1.51 4.43
N ARG A 124 -11.98 -1.98 5.46
CA ARG A 124 -12.41 -1.13 6.59
C ARG A 124 -11.24 -0.49 7.34
N THR A 125 -10.10 -1.16 7.35
CA THR A 125 -8.86 -0.62 7.95
C THR A 125 -8.40 0.68 7.30
N ILE A 126 -8.78 0.92 6.04
CA ILE A 126 -8.43 2.11 5.24
C ILE A 126 -9.25 3.34 5.69
N LEU A 127 -10.47 3.15 6.18
CA LEU A 127 -11.38 4.27 6.49
C LEU A 127 -10.83 5.23 7.56
N ASN A 128 -9.94 4.74 8.43
CA ASN A 128 -9.39 5.47 9.56
C ASN A 128 -7.88 5.82 9.42
N THR A 129 -7.29 5.67 8.23
CA THR A 129 -5.83 5.88 8.03
C THR A 129 -5.40 7.34 7.91
N LYS A 130 -6.32 8.29 7.76
CA LYS A 130 -6.02 9.71 7.46
C LYS A 130 -4.95 10.32 8.39
N ALA A 131 -5.11 10.17 9.70
CA ALA A 131 -4.18 10.77 10.67
C ALA A 131 -2.77 10.17 10.55
N THR A 132 -2.69 8.86 10.32
CA THR A 132 -1.44 8.14 10.12
C THR A 132 -0.75 8.56 8.82
N GLU A 133 -1.50 8.66 7.72
CA GLU A 133 -1.01 9.11 6.41
C GLU A 133 -0.44 10.53 6.47
N GLU A 134 -1.18 11.47 7.08
CA GLU A 134 -0.73 12.85 7.28
C GLU A 134 0.50 12.92 8.18
N SER A 135 0.53 12.12 9.24
CA SER A 135 1.68 12.02 10.15
C SER A 135 2.94 11.55 9.41
N PHE A 136 2.85 10.44 8.67
CA PHE A 136 3.98 9.91 7.91
C PHE A 136 4.46 10.87 6.83
N ALA A 137 3.57 11.49 6.06
CA ALA A 137 3.96 12.46 5.04
C ALA A 137 4.67 13.69 5.63
N ASN A 138 4.24 14.14 6.83
CA ASN A 138 4.89 15.24 7.53
C ASN A 138 6.31 14.87 8.00
N PHE A 139 6.51 13.64 8.48
CA PHE A 139 7.84 13.16 8.87
C PHE A 139 8.74 12.94 7.65
N ALA A 140 8.21 12.31 6.60
CA ALA A 140 8.92 12.03 5.36
C ALA A 140 9.45 13.28 4.64
N TRP A 141 8.81 14.43 4.86
CA TRP A 141 9.30 15.71 4.34
C TRP A 141 10.69 16.12 4.88
N TRP A 142 11.05 15.67 6.08
CA TRP A 142 12.31 16.00 6.74
C TRP A 142 13.39 14.94 6.56
N GLU A 143 13.08 13.84 5.87
CA GLU A 143 14.00 12.73 5.74
C GLU A 143 15.12 13.04 4.74
N PRO A 144 16.39 12.70 5.07
CA PRO A 144 17.44 12.63 4.07
C PRO A 144 17.09 11.59 3.00
N SER A 145 17.81 11.65 1.87
CA SER A 145 17.69 10.60 0.85
C SER A 145 18.11 9.26 1.43
N HIS A 146 17.30 8.22 1.20
CA HIS A 146 17.46 6.89 1.76
C HIS A 146 16.84 5.85 0.84
N GLY A 147 17.40 4.64 0.81
CA GLY A 147 16.89 3.56 -0.04
C GLY A 147 16.73 3.98 -1.50
N GLN A 148 15.49 3.87 -2.01
CA GLN A 148 15.11 4.31 -3.36
C GLN A 148 14.44 5.71 -3.38
N PHE A 149 14.25 6.32 -2.21
CA PHE A 149 13.65 7.63 -2.05
C PHE A 149 14.71 8.74 -2.16
N ARG A 150 14.53 9.62 -3.13
CA ARG A 150 15.43 10.76 -3.37
C ARG A 150 15.09 11.92 -2.43
N LEU A 151 16.05 12.82 -2.23
CA LEU A 151 15.78 14.09 -1.56
C LEU A 151 14.67 14.84 -2.34
N ARG A 152 13.67 15.37 -1.62
CA ARG A 152 12.45 15.99 -2.19
C ARG A 152 11.55 15.03 -2.98
N HIS A 153 11.43 13.78 -2.51
CA HIS A 153 10.44 12.83 -3.01
C HIS A 153 9.00 13.43 -2.99
N PRO A 154 8.11 13.10 -3.94
CA PRO A 154 6.80 13.75 -4.09
C PRO A 154 5.75 13.27 -3.07
N TRP A 155 6.03 13.37 -1.76
CA TRP A 155 5.13 12.91 -0.68
C TRP A 155 3.73 13.53 -0.70
N LYS A 156 3.56 14.71 -1.29
CA LYS A 156 2.23 15.34 -1.47
C LYS A 156 1.33 14.53 -2.40
N LEU A 157 1.89 13.85 -3.41
CA LEU A 157 1.12 12.99 -4.30
C LEU A 157 0.71 11.69 -3.64
N TYR A 158 1.50 11.18 -2.69
CA TYR A 158 1.10 10.06 -1.85
C TYR A 158 -0.15 10.39 -1.04
N LEU A 159 -0.24 11.61 -0.47
CA LEU A 159 -1.46 12.07 0.20
C LEU A 159 -2.66 12.19 -0.75
N LYS A 160 -2.44 12.63 -2.00
CA LYS A 160 -3.48 12.67 -3.05
C LYS A 160 -4.01 11.26 -3.33
N VAL A 161 -3.12 10.29 -3.53
CA VAL A 161 -3.48 8.87 -3.71
C VAL A 161 -4.24 8.35 -2.49
N ALA A 162 -3.76 8.64 -1.28
CA ALA A 162 -4.40 8.19 -0.04
C ALA A 162 -5.84 8.72 0.11
N VAL A 163 -6.10 9.96 -0.28
CA VAL A 163 -7.47 10.53 -0.32
C VAL A 163 -8.35 9.74 -1.28
N LEU A 164 -7.87 9.44 -2.49
CA LEU A 164 -8.61 8.67 -3.49
C LEU A 164 -8.85 7.23 -3.03
N VAL A 165 -7.85 6.59 -2.42
CA VAL A 165 -7.96 5.24 -1.84
C VAL A 165 -9.02 5.19 -0.74
N ARG A 166 -9.05 6.19 0.16
CA ARG A 166 -10.13 6.30 1.16
C ARG A 166 -11.49 6.56 0.53
N GLN A 167 -11.57 7.41 -0.50
CA GLN A 167 -12.81 7.64 -1.24
C GLN A 167 -13.34 6.33 -1.86
N CYS A 168 -12.47 5.54 -2.48
CA CYS A 168 -12.80 4.22 -3.01
C CYS A 168 -13.30 3.28 -1.89
N ALA A 169 -12.62 3.26 -0.74
CA ALA A 169 -13.03 2.46 0.41
C ALA A 169 -14.44 2.81 0.93
N TYR A 170 -14.84 4.10 0.91
CA TYR A 170 -16.21 4.50 1.28
C TYR A 170 -17.26 4.01 0.27
N GLN A 171 -16.93 4.03 -1.04
CA GLN A 171 -17.82 3.46 -2.06
C GLN A 171 -17.96 1.95 -1.90
N ILE A 172 -16.85 1.27 -1.57
CA ILE A 172 -16.85 -0.15 -1.23
C ILE A 172 -17.68 -0.44 0.03
N GLU A 173 -17.60 0.37 1.10
CA GLU A 173 -18.49 0.18 2.27
C GLU A 173 -19.96 0.30 1.86
N THR A 174 -20.27 1.23 0.95
CA THR A 174 -21.62 1.42 0.45
C THR A 174 -22.09 0.19 -0.34
N ILE A 175 -21.30 -0.30 -1.30
CA ILE A 175 -21.68 -1.47 -2.12
C ILE A 175 -21.75 -2.76 -1.27
N ASN A 176 -20.87 -2.91 -0.28
CA ASN A 176 -20.89 -4.04 0.65
C ASN A 176 -22.18 -4.06 1.50
N GLY A 177 -22.78 -2.90 1.77
CA GLY A 177 -24.11 -2.80 2.39
C GLY A 177 -25.21 -3.44 1.54
N TYR A 178 -25.12 -3.33 0.21
CA TYR A 178 -26.09 -3.94 -0.72
C TYR A 178 -25.91 -5.46 -0.84
N ILE A 179 -24.67 -5.96 -0.89
CA ILE A 179 -24.39 -7.42 -0.88
C ILE A 179 -25.08 -8.12 0.30
N ASN A 180 -25.02 -7.52 1.50
CA ASN A 180 -25.62 -8.09 2.70
C ASN A 180 -27.16 -7.99 2.75
N TYR A 181 -27.76 -7.10 1.96
CA TYR A 181 -29.21 -6.84 1.95
C TYR A 181 -29.94 -7.61 0.85
N GLU A 182 -29.29 -7.85 -0.29
CA GLU A 182 -29.92 -8.24 -1.57
C GLU A 182 -29.94 -9.76 -1.83
N LEU A 183 -29.55 -10.58 -0.85
CA LEU A 183 -29.48 -12.06 -0.91
C LEU A 183 -30.84 -12.78 -1.09
N LYS A 184 -31.89 -12.13 -1.61
CA LYS A 184 -33.26 -12.68 -1.59
C LYS A 184 -34.18 -12.42 -2.79
N ALA A 185 -33.79 -11.68 -3.83
CA ALA A 185 -34.63 -11.52 -5.02
C ALA A 185 -33.80 -11.21 -6.27
N THR A 186 -33.58 -12.22 -7.12
CA THR A 186 -32.87 -12.05 -8.39
C THR A 186 -33.78 -11.45 -9.45
N SER A 187 -33.44 -10.27 -9.95
CA SER A 187 -34.19 -9.58 -11.02
C SER A 187 -33.66 -9.92 -12.43
N GLU A 188 -34.50 -9.80 -13.47
CA GLU A 188 -34.06 -9.95 -14.87
C GLU A 188 -32.96 -8.95 -15.26
N LEU A 189 -32.95 -7.78 -14.60
CA LEU A 189 -31.91 -6.78 -14.78
C LEU A 189 -30.54 -7.29 -14.31
N GLU A 190 -30.47 -7.95 -13.15
CA GLU A 190 -29.22 -8.49 -12.59
C GLU A 190 -28.50 -9.41 -13.57
N THR A 191 -29.23 -10.35 -14.19
CA THR A 191 -28.65 -11.26 -15.19
C THR A 191 -28.07 -10.55 -16.40
N LYS A 192 -28.61 -9.36 -16.74
CA LYS A 192 -28.17 -8.58 -17.89
C LYS A 192 -26.96 -7.69 -17.57
N ILE A 193 -26.85 -7.24 -16.32
CA ILE A 193 -25.73 -6.41 -15.84
C ILE A 193 -24.60 -7.22 -15.20
N GLU A 194 -24.83 -8.52 -14.94
CA GLU A 194 -23.87 -9.43 -14.30
C GLU A 194 -22.52 -9.45 -15.01
N GLU A 195 -22.49 -9.71 -16.32
CA GLU A 195 -21.23 -9.78 -17.08
C GLU A 195 -20.48 -8.43 -17.05
N PRO A 196 -21.10 -7.28 -17.38
CA PRO A 196 -20.40 -6.01 -17.32
C PRO A 196 -19.91 -5.64 -15.91
N CYS A 197 -20.71 -5.90 -14.87
CA CYS A 197 -20.34 -5.61 -13.48
C CYS A 197 -19.21 -6.52 -12.97
N THR A 198 -19.29 -7.83 -13.21
CA THR A 198 -18.24 -8.77 -12.80
C THR A 198 -16.92 -8.48 -13.50
N ARG A 199 -16.95 -8.20 -14.82
CA ARG A 199 -15.77 -7.78 -15.57
C ARG A 199 -15.22 -6.45 -15.07
N MET A 200 -16.07 -5.44 -14.86
CA MET A 200 -15.64 -4.14 -14.32
C MET A 200 -14.97 -4.28 -12.95
N SER A 201 -15.51 -5.10 -12.05
CA SER A 201 -14.95 -5.34 -10.72
C SER A 201 -13.61 -6.06 -10.80
N SER A 202 -13.52 -7.13 -11.61
CA SER A 202 -12.30 -7.91 -11.81
C SER A 202 -11.17 -7.07 -12.43
N GLU A 203 -11.47 -6.30 -13.48
CA GLU A 203 -10.50 -5.41 -14.13
C GLU A 203 -10.05 -4.28 -13.18
N SER A 204 -10.96 -3.75 -12.36
CA SER A 204 -10.59 -2.79 -11.30
C SER A 204 -9.66 -3.41 -10.26
N ALA A 205 -9.90 -4.65 -9.85
CA ALA A 205 -9.06 -5.38 -8.92
C ALA A 205 -7.65 -5.61 -9.50
N MET A 206 -7.58 -6.06 -10.76
CA MET A 206 -6.31 -6.28 -11.45
C MET A 206 -5.52 -4.98 -11.62
N ALA A 207 -6.16 -3.89 -12.02
CA ALA A 207 -5.53 -2.57 -12.09
C ALA A 207 -4.93 -2.16 -10.74
N LEU A 208 -5.67 -2.31 -9.64
CA LEU A 208 -5.18 -1.97 -8.30
C LEU A 208 -4.01 -2.87 -7.84
N LYS A 209 -4.03 -4.18 -8.17
CA LYS A 209 -2.90 -5.09 -7.88
C LYS A 209 -1.65 -4.70 -8.64
N GLU A 210 -1.77 -4.40 -9.94
CA GLU A 210 -0.65 -3.95 -10.76
C GLU A 210 -0.09 -2.61 -10.26
N LEU A 211 -0.95 -1.67 -9.87
CA LEU A 211 -0.53 -0.40 -9.25
C LEU A 211 0.18 -0.61 -7.91
N ALA A 212 -0.31 -1.52 -7.07
CA ALA A 212 0.32 -1.85 -5.80
C ALA A 212 1.70 -2.49 -6.00
N SER A 213 1.81 -3.43 -6.94
CA SER A 213 3.07 -4.07 -7.33
C SER A 213 4.07 -3.06 -7.89
N ALA A 214 3.61 -2.17 -8.77
CA ALA A 214 4.42 -1.09 -9.34
C ALA A 214 4.95 -0.14 -8.26
N LEU A 215 4.12 0.23 -7.28
CA LEU A 215 4.58 1.00 -6.12
C LEU A 215 5.63 0.22 -5.33
N LYS A 216 5.34 -0.98 -4.83
CA LYS A 216 6.27 -1.78 -4.00
C LYS A 216 7.64 -1.98 -4.65
N THR A 217 7.66 -2.13 -5.98
CA THR A 217 8.89 -2.36 -6.75
C THR A 217 9.52 -1.06 -7.29
N MET A 218 8.87 0.09 -7.08
CA MET A 218 9.17 1.38 -7.70
C MET A 218 9.41 1.27 -9.22
N THR A 219 8.51 0.58 -9.90
CA THR A 219 8.50 0.39 -11.34
C THR A 219 7.36 1.15 -11.99
N HIS A 220 7.52 1.48 -13.26
CA HIS A 220 6.51 2.22 -14.02
C HIS A 220 5.19 1.41 -14.09
N PRO A 221 4.02 2.00 -13.78
CA PRO A 221 2.75 1.27 -13.62
C PRO A 221 2.04 0.92 -14.95
N SER A 222 2.77 0.74 -16.05
CA SER A 222 2.19 0.54 -17.39
C SER A 222 1.38 -0.76 -17.51
N ALA A 223 1.65 -1.76 -16.66
CA ALA A 223 0.87 -3.00 -16.61
C ALA A 223 -0.58 -2.75 -16.17
N ALA A 224 -0.85 -1.69 -15.41
CA ALA A 224 -2.20 -1.34 -15.00
C ALA A 224 -3.04 -0.73 -16.13
N ASP A 225 -2.41 -0.19 -17.18
CA ASP A 225 -3.11 0.58 -18.23
C ASP A 225 -4.08 -0.26 -19.04
N ILE A 226 -3.75 -1.53 -19.29
CA ILE A 226 -4.64 -2.46 -20.00
C ILE A 226 -5.90 -2.73 -19.19
N HIS A 227 -5.77 -2.93 -17.88
CA HIS A 227 -6.88 -3.17 -16.97
C HIS A 227 -7.75 -1.92 -16.79
N VAL A 228 -7.12 -0.75 -16.70
CA VAL A 228 -7.83 0.55 -16.70
C VAL A 228 -8.64 0.74 -17.98
N GLN A 229 -8.11 0.36 -19.14
CA GLN A 229 -8.82 0.45 -20.40
C GLN A 229 -9.96 -0.56 -20.50
N ASN A 230 -9.73 -1.82 -20.12
CA ASN A 230 -10.78 -2.85 -20.06
C ASN A 230 -11.92 -2.45 -19.12
N CYS A 231 -11.59 -1.81 -17.99
CA CYS A 231 -12.55 -1.29 -17.05
C CYS A 231 -13.44 -0.19 -17.66
N LYS A 232 -12.88 0.71 -18.50
CA LYS A 232 -13.66 1.70 -19.24
C LYS A 232 -14.62 1.04 -20.24
N THR A 233 -14.13 0.05 -20.98
CA THR A 233 -14.98 -0.73 -21.90
C THR A 233 -16.13 -1.41 -21.17
N ALA A 234 -15.88 -2.01 -20.00
CA ALA A 234 -16.93 -2.64 -19.19
C ALA A 234 -17.97 -1.63 -18.66
N VAL A 235 -17.58 -0.39 -18.38
CA VAL A 235 -18.51 0.69 -18.02
C VAL A 235 -19.41 1.04 -19.21
N ASP A 236 -18.85 1.11 -20.42
CA ASP A 236 -19.63 1.39 -21.63
C ASP A 236 -20.60 0.23 -21.93
N ASP A 237 -20.16 -1.02 -21.81
CA ASP A 237 -21.01 -2.20 -21.98
C ASP A 237 -22.15 -2.27 -20.94
N LEU A 238 -21.88 -1.89 -19.69
CA LEU A 238 -22.89 -1.77 -18.64
C LEU A 238 -23.93 -0.70 -18.98
N LYS A 239 -23.48 0.45 -19.49
CA LYS A 239 -24.36 1.54 -19.90
C LYS A 239 -25.27 1.09 -21.04
N ASP A 240 -24.73 0.41 -22.04
CA ASP A 240 -25.50 -0.13 -23.17
C ASP A 240 -26.53 -1.19 -22.69
N ALA A 241 -26.14 -2.06 -21.75
CA ALA A 241 -27.04 -3.04 -21.14
C ALA A 241 -28.22 -2.39 -20.40
N LEU A 242 -27.95 -1.31 -19.65
CA LEU A 242 -28.95 -0.52 -18.92
C LEU A 242 -29.90 0.23 -19.88
N GLU A 243 -29.37 0.85 -20.93
CA GLU A 243 -30.18 1.53 -21.96
C GLU A 243 -31.09 0.52 -22.70
N ALA A 244 -30.55 -0.65 -23.04
CA ALA A 244 -31.33 -1.72 -23.67
C ALA A 244 -32.41 -2.32 -22.75
N PHE A 245 -32.26 -2.23 -21.42
CA PHE A 245 -33.25 -2.71 -20.46
C PHE A 245 -34.36 -1.66 -20.21
N THR A 246 -33.98 -0.40 -20.04
CA THR A 246 -34.91 0.73 -19.79
C THR A 246 -35.87 0.98 -20.94
N LEU A 247 -35.52 0.59 -22.17
CA LEU A 247 -36.41 0.68 -23.34
C LEU A 247 -37.62 -0.28 -23.29
N GLY A 248 -37.67 -1.22 -22.33
CA GLY A 248 -38.62 -2.33 -22.34
C GLY A 248 -39.56 -2.50 -21.13
N LYS A 249 -39.34 -1.87 -19.97
CA LYS A 249 -40.11 -2.15 -18.72
C LYS A 249 -40.22 -0.96 -17.75
N SER A 250 -41.23 -0.99 -16.86
CA SER A 250 -41.71 0.18 -16.09
C SER A 250 -41.63 0.08 -14.55
N ASP A 251 -41.23 -1.04 -13.96
CA ASP A 251 -41.23 -1.19 -12.49
C ASP A 251 -39.91 -0.72 -11.87
N LEU A 252 -39.82 0.59 -11.66
CA LEU A 252 -38.63 1.32 -11.18
C LEU A 252 -38.16 0.88 -9.79
N LEU A 253 -39.08 0.39 -8.95
CA LEU A 253 -38.80 -0.03 -7.56
C LEU A 253 -38.05 -1.36 -7.47
N GLU A 254 -38.28 -2.27 -8.41
CA GLU A 254 -37.66 -3.61 -8.42
C GLU A 254 -36.22 -3.56 -8.97
N ILE A 255 -35.95 -2.60 -9.87
CA ILE A 255 -34.64 -2.43 -10.51
C ILE A 255 -33.69 -1.50 -9.74
N LEU A 256 -34.21 -0.74 -8.76
CA LEU A 256 -33.45 0.31 -8.08
C LEU A 256 -32.18 -0.22 -7.39
N PRO A 257 -32.18 -1.37 -6.67
CA PRO A 257 -30.98 -1.92 -6.04
C PRO A 257 -29.88 -2.25 -7.07
N ALA A 258 -30.20 -3.03 -8.09
CA ALA A 258 -29.29 -3.40 -9.18
C ALA A 258 -28.69 -2.17 -9.91
N VAL A 259 -29.53 -1.16 -10.23
CA VAL A 259 -29.05 0.11 -10.82
C VAL A 259 -28.13 0.86 -9.86
N THR A 260 -28.44 0.86 -8.56
CA THR A 260 -27.61 1.52 -7.55
C THR A 260 -26.25 0.85 -7.41
N VAL A 261 -26.21 -0.48 -7.36
CA VAL A 261 -24.97 -1.26 -7.33
C VAL A 261 -24.13 -1.01 -8.58
N ALA A 262 -24.74 -1.05 -9.77
CA ALA A 262 -24.10 -0.70 -11.04
C ALA A 262 -23.50 0.72 -11.03
N SER A 263 -24.23 1.70 -10.48
CA SER A 263 -23.77 3.09 -10.37
C SER A 263 -22.59 3.23 -9.40
N ILE A 264 -22.66 2.60 -8.22
CA ILE A 264 -21.57 2.64 -7.22
C ILE A 264 -20.32 1.97 -7.79
N LEU A 265 -20.46 0.82 -8.46
CA LEU A 265 -19.34 0.12 -9.09
C LEU A 265 -18.69 0.95 -10.21
N THR A 266 -19.51 1.68 -10.97
CA THR A 266 -19.01 2.65 -11.95
C THR A 266 -18.21 3.78 -11.28
N ASP A 267 -18.65 4.26 -10.11
CA ASP A 267 -17.91 5.29 -9.36
C ASP A 267 -16.63 4.75 -8.72
N ILE A 268 -16.62 3.48 -8.30
CA ILE A 268 -15.40 2.76 -7.91
C ILE A 268 -14.41 2.71 -9.08
N SER A 269 -14.86 2.31 -10.27
CA SER A 269 -14.03 2.28 -11.49
C SER A 269 -13.40 3.65 -11.78
N LYS A 270 -14.20 4.72 -11.77
CA LYS A 270 -13.67 6.10 -11.93
C LYS A 270 -12.66 6.46 -10.85
N CYS A 271 -12.85 5.98 -9.63
CA CYS A 271 -11.90 6.20 -8.54
C CYS A 271 -10.57 5.47 -8.81
N VAL A 272 -10.62 4.22 -9.30
CA VAL A 272 -9.42 3.45 -9.69
C VAL A 272 -8.66 4.15 -10.82
N GLN A 273 -9.36 4.70 -11.81
CA GLN A 273 -8.75 5.49 -12.90
C GLN A 273 -7.96 6.70 -12.35
N LYS A 274 -8.55 7.48 -11.44
CA LYS A 274 -7.88 8.62 -10.79
C LYS A 274 -6.69 8.20 -9.93
N ILE A 275 -6.78 7.04 -9.29
CA ILE A 275 -5.66 6.44 -8.53
C ILE A 275 -4.53 6.11 -9.50
N ALA A 276 -4.82 5.45 -10.61
CA ALA A 276 -3.84 5.11 -11.64
C ALA A 276 -3.13 6.36 -12.18
N GLU A 277 -3.88 7.40 -12.56
CA GLU A 277 -3.33 8.69 -13.02
C GLU A 277 -2.39 9.32 -11.98
N SER A 278 -2.78 9.29 -10.70
CA SER A 278 -1.97 9.87 -9.62
C SER A 278 -0.70 9.05 -9.35
N ILE A 279 -0.73 7.73 -9.54
CA ILE A 279 0.44 6.86 -9.38
C ILE A 279 1.39 6.98 -10.59
N HIS A 280 0.87 7.17 -11.80
CA HIS A 280 1.67 7.56 -12.97
C HIS A 280 2.41 8.88 -12.70
N GLU A 281 1.72 9.88 -12.15
CA GLU A 281 2.33 11.17 -11.76
C GLU A 281 3.46 10.99 -10.72
N ILE A 282 3.26 10.10 -9.74
CA ILE A 282 4.31 9.73 -8.77
C ILE A 282 5.48 9.06 -9.48
N SER A 283 5.21 8.09 -10.35
CA SER A 283 6.21 7.32 -11.10
C SER A 283 7.12 8.23 -11.91
N ASP A 284 6.53 9.20 -12.62
CA ASP A 284 7.27 10.15 -13.45
C ASP A 284 8.16 11.08 -12.60
N LEU A 285 7.61 11.67 -11.53
CA LEU A 285 8.35 12.60 -10.67
C LEU A 285 9.41 11.90 -9.82
N ALA A 286 9.14 10.68 -9.36
CA ALA A 286 10.09 9.87 -8.60
C ALA A 286 11.09 9.11 -9.48
N SER A 287 10.95 9.18 -10.81
CA SER A 287 11.78 8.45 -11.78
C SER A 287 11.77 6.93 -11.55
N PHE A 288 10.59 6.34 -11.41
CA PHE A 288 10.43 4.89 -11.28
C PHE A 288 11.06 4.17 -12.46
N LYS A 289 11.57 2.96 -12.21
CA LYS A 289 12.27 2.19 -13.23
C LYS A 289 11.28 1.69 -14.27
N ARG A 290 11.56 1.91 -15.55
CA ARG A 290 10.85 1.22 -16.62
C ARG A 290 11.39 -0.20 -16.74
N VAL A 291 10.55 -1.19 -16.47
CA VAL A 291 10.88 -2.59 -16.75
C VAL A 291 10.74 -2.78 -18.26
N ASN A 292 11.87 -2.78 -18.98
CA ASN A 292 11.87 -3.21 -20.38
C ASN A 292 11.58 -4.71 -20.42
N LEU A 293 10.34 -5.07 -20.69
CA LEU A 293 9.90 -6.45 -20.94
C LEU A 293 10.31 -6.96 -22.34
N MET A 294 11.33 -6.36 -22.96
CA MET A 294 11.78 -6.74 -24.30
C MET A 294 13.31 -6.87 -24.33
N VAL A 295 13.74 -8.14 -24.44
CA VAL A 295 15.00 -8.66 -25.00
C VAL A 295 16.28 -8.04 -24.45
N ALA A 296 17.05 -8.82 -23.69
CA ALA A 296 18.48 -8.60 -23.56
C ALA A 296 19.12 -8.71 -24.96
N PRO A 297 19.72 -7.65 -25.52
CA PRO A 297 20.70 -7.79 -26.58
C PRO A 297 22.07 -7.90 -25.91
N ASP A 298 22.67 -9.07 -26.05
CA ASP A 298 24.09 -9.33 -25.88
C ASP A 298 24.76 -8.78 -24.62
N LEU A 299 25.00 -9.74 -23.72
CA LEU A 299 26.29 -9.87 -23.08
C LEU A 299 27.38 -9.44 -24.07
N LYS A 300 28.01 -8.29 -23.81
CA LYS A 300 29.17 -7.78 -24.54
C LYS A 300 30.32 -8.77 -24.35
N LEU A 301 30.25 -9.89 -25.06
CA LEU A 301 31.30 -10.88 -25.18
C LEU A 301 32.45 -10.14 -25.84
N GLN A 302 33.53 -10.01 -25.06
CA GLN A 302 34.74 -9.36 -25.46
C GLN A 302 35.23 -9.96 -26.78
N LEU A 303 35.31 -9.09 -27.79
CA LEU A 303 36.26 -9.08 -28.89
C LEU A 303 36.93 -10.43 -29.19
N LEU A 304 36.36 -11.11 -30.19
CA LEU A 304 36.97 -12.22 -30.92
C LEU A 304 38.38 -11.86 -31.38
N HIS A 305 39.39 -12.43 -30.72
CA HIS A 305 40.71 -12.56 -31.31
C HIS A 305 40.71 -13.82 -32.20
N ARG A 306 40.48 -13.58 -33.48
CA ARG A 306 41.25 -14.12 -34.61
C ARG A 306 41.75 -15.58 -34.49
N GLY A 307 41.05 -16.49 -35.17
CA GLY A 307 41.56 -17.81 -35.55
C GLY A 307 40.92 -18.26 -36.86
N SER A 308 41.59 -17.98 -37.98
CA SER A 308 41.22 -18.40 -39.33
C SER A 308 41.72 -19.81 -39.59
N VAL A 309 40.85 -20.73 -40.01
CA VAL A 309 41.24 -21.96 -40.74
C VAL A 309 40.27 -22.17 -41.91
N LYS A 310 40.82 -22.28 -43.12
CA LYS A 310 40.11 -22.55 -44.38
C LYS A 310 39.58 -24.00 -44.43
N PRO A 311 38.49 -24.28 -45.18
CA PRO A 311 37.98 -25.63 -45.33
C PRO A 311 38.82 -26.42 -46.35
N ILE A 312 39.03 -27.71 -46.07
CA ILE A 312 39.45 -28.71 -47.05
C ILE A 312 38.26 -29.65 -47.23
N ALA A 313 37.78 -29.74 -48.46
CA ALA A 313 36.79 -30.71 -48.88
C ALA A 313 37.48 -32.05 -49.15
N ASP A 314 36.90 -33.16 -48.67
CA ASP A 314 36.73 -34.36 -49.49
C ASP A 314 35.75 -35.37 -48.84
N GLY A 315 34.98 -36.05 -49.68
CA GLY A 315 34.54 -37.44 -49.48
C GLY A 315 33.40 -37.76 -48.50
N ASP A 316 32.27 -38.13 -49.10
CA ASP A 316 31.37 -39.22 -48.71
C ASP A 316 30.48 -39.16 -47.44
N HIS A 317 29.17 -39.15 -47.74
CA HIS A 317 28.07 -39.87 -47.08
C HIS A 317 27.98 -39.84 -45.54
N VAL A 318 27.16 -38.93 -45.01
CA VAL A 318 26.62 -39.05 -43.64
C VAL A 318 25.18 -39.56 -43.72
N VAL A 319 25.02 -40.85 -43.41
CA VAL A 319 23.75 -41.52 -43.17
C VAL A 319 23.20 -41.08 -41.82
N ILE A 320 21.97 -40.55 -41.81
CA ILE A 320 21.22 -40.26 -40.59
C ILE A 320 20.70 -41.58 -40.01
N ARG A 321 21.21 -42.00 -38.86
CA ARG A 321 20.61 -43.08 -38.05
C ARG A 321 19.96 -42.49 -36.81
N VAL A 322 18.63 -42.45 -36.83
CA VAL A 322 17.80 -42.20 -35.64
C VAL A 322 17.84 -43.47 -34.79
N GLN A 323 18.37 -43.39 -33.57
CA GLN A 323 18.24 -44.46 -32.59
C GLN A 323 17.45 -43.92 -31.39
N GLN A 324 16.23 -44.45 -31.27
CA GLN A 324 15.32 -44.23 -30.17
C GLN A 324 15.65 -45.28 -29.10
N THR A 325 16.03 -44.85 -27.89
CA THR A 325 16.18 -45.74 -26.74
C THR A 325 15.34 -45.24 -25.58
N SER A 326 14.32 -46.04 -25.30
CA SER A 326 13.50 -46.05 -24.09
C SER A 326 14.20 -46.73 -22.91
N CYS A 327 13.67 -46.43 -21.73
CA CYS A 327 13.72 -47.17 -20.46
C CYS A 327 14.93 -47.03 -19.52
N SER A 328 14.63 -46.35 -18.40
CA SER A 328 14.75 -46.83 -17.01
C SER A 328 15.94 -47.72 -16.63
N ASP A 329 16.76 -47.26 -15.68
CA ASP A 329 16.67 -47.70 -14.28
C ASP A 329 17.65 -46.94 -13.36
N SER A 330 17.22 -46.78 -12.10
CA SER A 330 17.96 -46.32 -10.91
C SER A 330 18.99 -47.38 -10.46
N PRO A 331 20.06 -47.07 -9.69
CA PRO A 331 19.94 -46.97 -8.21
C PRO A 331 20.84 -45.93 -7.50
N GLU A 332 20.31 -45.37 -6.39
CA GLU A 332 20.85 -45.28 -5.01
C GLU A 332 22.39 -45.33 -4.76
N ASP A 333 23.02 -44.65 -3.79
CA ASP A 333 22.65 -43.87 -2.59
C ASP A 333 23.96 -43.31 -1.94
N ARG A 334 23.80 -42.45 -0.91
CA ARG A 334 24.74 -41.93 0.13
C ARG A 334 25.37 -40.57 -0.21
N THR A 335 25.34 -39.52 0.61
CA THR A 335 25.15 -39.34 2.07
C THR A 335 24.88 -37.82 2.24
N SER A 336 23.97 -37.27 3.05
CA SER A 336 24.09 -37.10 4.50
C SER A 336 23.03 -36.07 4.94
N GLN A 337 22.09 -36.47 5.80
CA GLN A 337 21.11 -35.58 6.44
C GLN A 337 21.67 -35.08 7.78
N ALA A 338 21.84 -33.77 7.90
CA ALA A 338 22.03 -33.09 9.17
C ALA A 338 20.67 -32.58 9.70
N LYS A 339 20.38 -32.96 10.94
CA LYS A 339 19.27 -32.55 11.81
C LYS A 339 18.86 -31.08 11.66
N ALA A 340 17.59 -30.84 11.34
CA ALA A 340 16.89 -29.60 11.66
C ALA A 340 16.22 -29.75 13.05
N ALA A 341 16.71 -28.98 14.02
CA ALA A 341 16.03 -28.73 15.29
C ALA A 341 15.86 -27.21 15.40
N ASN A 342 14.74 -26.69 14.89
CA ASN A 342 14.38 -25.28 15.11
C ASN A 342 13.55 -25.21 16.40
N GLY A 343 14.25 -24.83 17.48
CA GLY A 343 13.64 -24.39 18.72
C GLY A 343 13.01 -23.00 18.53
N SER A 344 11.72 -22.92 18.80
CA SER A 344 10.95 -21.69 18.96
C SER A 344 11.49 -20.89 20.15
N VAL A 345 12.00 -19.67 19.90
CA VAL A 345 12.27 -18.70 20.96
C VAL A 345 11.14 -17.68 20.95
N ASN A 346 10.21 -17.86 21.88
CA ASN A 346 9.22 -16.87 22.27
C ASN A 346 9.92 -15.73 23.02
N ILE A 347 9.93 -14.53 22.45
CA ILE A 347 10.29 -13.30 23.18
C ILE A 347 8.99 -12.74 23.78
N LEU A 348 8.75 -13.07 25.05
CA LEU A 348 7.73 -12.45 25.88
C LEU A 348 8.18 -11.02 26.23
N LEU A 349 7.55 -10.03 25.60
CA LEU A 349 7.58 -8.64 26.08
C LEU A 349 6.61 -8.52 27.26
N ALA A 350 7.15 -8.55 28.47
CA ALA A 350 6.43 -8.16 29.67
C ALA A 350 6.27 -6.63 29.68
N GLN A 351 5.08 -6.13 29.33
CA GLN A 351 4.67 -4.75 29.60
C GLN A 351 3.77 -4.71 30.84
N ASN A 352 4.18 -3.87 31.79
CA ASN A 352 3.38 -3.07 32.72
C ASN A 352 2.16 -3.70 33.40
N SER A 353 2.33 -4.02 34.68
CA SER A 353 1.25 -3.99 35.67
C SER A 353 1.83 -3.62 37.04
N THR A 354 1.92 -2.33 37.33
CA THR A 354 1.93 -1.77 38.71
C THR A 354 2.02 -0.25 38.64
N LEU A 355 0.87 0.42 38.51
CA LEU A 355 0.67 1.80 38.98
C LEU A 355 -0.84 2.08 39.06
N VAL A 356 -1.51 1.29 39.90
CA VAL A 356 -2.81 1.63 40.50
C VAL A 356 -2.70 1.24 41.96
N ALA A 357 -2.33 2.20 42.81
CA ALA A 357 -2.70 2.31 44.22
C ALA A 357 -1.85 3.41 44.85
N LEU A 358 -2.53 4.50 45.25
CA LEU A 358 -2.30 5.36 46.42
C LEU A 358 -2.78 6.77 46.12
N ASN A 359 -4.08 6.87 45.87
CA ASN A 359 -4.90 7.99 46.35
C ASN A 359 -5.66 7.43 47.55
N GLU A 360 -5.21 7.75 48.77
CA GLU A 360 -6.08 7.98 49.93
C GLU A 360 -5.24 8.48 51.12
N VAL A 361 -5.84 9.44 51.83
CA VAL A 361 -5.38 10.28 52.96
C VAL A 361 -4.66 11.58 52.58
#